data_AF-A0A3N0CIP1-F1
#
_entry.id   AF-A0A3N0CIP1-F1
#
_cell.length_a   1.000
_cell.length_b   1.000
_cell.length_c   1.000
_cell.angle_alpha   90.00
_cell.angle_beta   90.00
_cell.angle_gamma   90.00
#
_symmetry.space_group_name_H-M   'P 1'
#
loop_
_entity.id
_entity.type
_entity.pdbx_description
1 polymer ?
#
loop_
_entity_poly.entity_id
_entity_poly.type
_entity_poly.pdbx_seq_one_letter_code
_entity_poly.pdbx_strand_id
1 'polypeptide(L)'
;MTQQLDIDVRALELDLHYIPRILGLLGSRAVTVCHGQPPTAYDLGCTTEPTFAKVLPEIATWLNAPGNDDEVVLLYLEDNLKNAAAYASTISTLDQVLKRPNGSSLIYKPDASQKAANGCVPLPTSVSRDDVRASGARVVLVGSCAPGWSGNVFDWNAVHVESGSTSGYRDFPTCDATYGPSVYATKLVRYFEDTTLVSTLLNPTRKPVDPEALTPAKVQAMTNCGVNVFGLDQLLPEDGRIQSTLWSWAPDEPSATGGGCALQGADGRWVAAPCTEVHPAACEDGGTWTVTPPVTFAAAPAACTAIGSTFDVPRAGNQNSALHAVAPAGAWVDQTVG
;
A
#
# COMPACT_ATOMS: atom_id res chain seq x y z
N MET A 1 0.74 -17.69 0.33
CA MET A 1 0.97 -16.28 0.70
C MET A 1 2.35 -15.80 0.29
N THR A 2 3.42 -16.55 0.61
CA THR A 2 4.82 -16.14 0.35
C THR A 2 5.11 -15.72 -1.10
N GLN A 3 4.49 -16.38 -2.07
CA GLN A 3 4.64 -16.05 -3.49
C GLN A 3 4.25 -14.60 -3.82
N GLN A 4 3.30 -13.99 -3.09
CA GLN A 4 2.96 -12.58 -3.28
C GLN A 4 4.08 -11.67 -2.75
N LEU A 5 4.68 -12.04 -1.62
CA LEU A 5 5.83 -11.31 -1.07
C LEU A 5 7.06 -11.45 -1.99
N ASP A 6 7.26 -12.60 -2.63
CA ASP A 6 8.35 -12.84 -3.58
C ASP A 6 8.22 -12.03 -4.89
N ILE A 7 7.04 -11.48 -5.18
CA ILE A 7 6.77 -10.60 -6.34
C ILE A 7 6.54 -9.15 -5.91
N ASP A 8 7.16 -8.75 -4.80
CA ASP A 8 7.20 -7.39 -4.26
C ASP A 8 5.89 -6.80 -3.72
N VAL A 9 4.90 -7.65 -3.43
CA VAL A 9 3.75 -7.21 -2.62
C VAL A 9 4.22 -6.95 -1.18
N ARG A 10 3.91 -5.77 -0.64
CA ARG A 10 4.21 -5.38 0.75
C ARG A 10 2.99 -4.88 1.52
N ALA A 11 1.82 -4.87 0.89
CA ALA A 11 0.53 -4.65 1.53
C ALA A 11 -0.29 -5.92 1.33
N LEU A 12 -0.60 -6.63 2.41
CA LEU A 12 -1.39 -7.86 2.40
C LEU A 12 -2.69 -7.63 3.15
N GLU A 13 -3.75 -8.26 2.68
CA GLU A 13 -5.07 -8.24 3.31
C GLU A 13 -5.46 -9.65 3.75
N LEU A 14 -6.02 -9.74 4.95
CA LEU A 14 -6.56 -10.97 5.52
C LEU A 14 -7.94 -10.72 6.11
N ASP A 15 -8.94 -11.35 5.51
CA ASP A 15 -10.32 -11.24 5.97
C ASP A 15 -10.56 -12.21 7.10
N LEU A 16 -10.76 -11.69 8.31
CA LEU A 16 -10.82 -12.50 9.52
C LEU A 16 -12.26 -12.77 9.93
N HIS A 17 -12.69 -14.01 9.76
CA HIS A 17 -13.99 -14.51 10.23
C HIS A 17 -13.82 -15.45 11.43
N TYR A 18 -14.77 -15.43 12.36
CA TYR A 18 -14.76 -16.34 13.50
C TYR A 18 -15.78 -17.45 13.33
N ILE A 19 -15.51 -18.50 12.55
CA ILE A 19 -16.53 -19.50 12.15
C ILE A 19 -16.31 -20.90 12.74
N PRO A 20 -17.34 -21.77 12.79
CA PRO A 20 -17.21 -23.19 13.14
C PRO A 20 -16.29 -23.94 12.16
N ARG A 21 -15.44 -24.85 12.64
CA ARG A 21 -14.39 -25.49 11.83
C ARG A 21 -14.84 -26.67 10.96
N ILE A 22 -16.04 -27.22 11.17
CA ILE A 22 -16.58 -28.31 10.35
C ILE A 22 -17.53 -27.69 9.32
N LEU A 23 -17.04 -27.55 8.08
CA LEU A 23 -17.78 -26.99 6.93
C LEU A 23 -18.40 -25.60 7.19
N GLY A 24 -17.84 -24.79 8.10
CA GLY A 24 -18.43 -23.51 8.50
C GLY A 24 -19.73 -23.61 9.32
N LEU A 25 -20.20 -24.82 9.65
CA LEU A 25 -21.54 -25.05 10.20
C LEU A 25 -21.55 -25.71 11.58
N LEU A 26 -20.55 -26.53 11.91
CA LEU A 26 -20.48 -27.29 13.17
C LEU A 26 -19.07 -27.24 13.79
N GLY A 27 -18.94 -27.64 15.06
CA GLY A 27 -17.66 -27.73 15.77
C GLY A 27 -17.26 -26.46 16.53
N SER A 28 -16.06 -26.47 17.13
CA SER A 28 -15.51 -25.29 17.79
C SER A 28 -15.23 -24.19 16.79
N ARG A 29 -15.44 -22.93 17.19
CA ARG A 29 -15.16 -21.77 16.36
C ARG A 29 -13.68 -21.41 16.42
N ALA A 30 -13.12 -20.98 15.30
CA ALA A 30 -11.77 -20.42 15.26
C ALA A 30 -11.68 -19.27 14.25
N VAL A 31 -10.65 -18.43 14.42
CA VAL A 31 -10.34 -17.35 13.50
C VAL A 31 -9.83 -17.95 12.19
N THR A 32 -10.53 -17.67 11.12
CA THR A 32 -10.38 -18.26 9.78
C THR A 32 -10.15 -17.13 8.78
N VAL A 33 -9.21 -17.32 7.86
CA VAL A 33 -8.94 -16.36 6.78
C VAL A 33 -9.85 -16.73 5.62
N CYS A 34 -10.86 -15.92 5.34
CA CYS A 34 -11.90 -16.23 4.38
C CYS A 34 -12.50 -14.94 3.82
N HIS A 35 -12.65 -14.89 2.49
CA HIS A 35 -13.44 -13.86 1.84
C HIS A 35 -14.93 -14.26 1.83
N GLY A 36 -15.71 -13.70 2.75
CA GLY A 36 -17.11 -14.03 2.96
C GLY A 36 -17.97 -12.84 3.38
N GLN A 37 -19.29 -13.03 3.39
CA GLN A 37 -20.22 -12.02 3.87
C GLN A 37 -20.07 -11.78 5.38
N PRO A 38 -20.47 -10.62 5.90
CA PRO A 38 -20.31 -10.32 7.32
C PRO A 38 -21.09 -11.30 8.23
N PRO A 39 -20.78 -11.36 9.53
CA PRO A 39 -21.46 -12.25 10.48
C PRO A 39 -22.98 -12.08 10.55
N THR A 40 -23.51 -10.89 10.22
CA THR A 40 -24.96 -10.63 10.11
C THR A 40 -25.63 -11.40 8.98
N ALA A 41 -24.87 -11.82 7.98
CA ALA A 41 -25.26 -12.73 6.91
C ALA A 41 -24.68 -14.14 7.10
N TYR A 42 -24.40 -14.52 8.36
CA TYR A 42 -23.94 -15.85 8.76
C TYR A 42 -22.62 -16.28 8.13
N ASP A 43 -21.71 -15.35 7.87
CA ASP A 43 -20.40 -15.65 7.27
C ASP A 43 -20.53 -16.38 5.90
N LEU A 44 -21.61 -16.11 5.15
CA LEU A 44 -21.91 -16.78 3.89
C LEU A 44 -20.74 -16.61 2.90
N GLY A 45 -20.22 -17.74 2.43
CA GLY A 45 -19.02 -17.79 1.59
C GLY A 45 -17.85 -18.48 2.28
N CYS A 46 -17.83 -18.49 3.62
CA CYS A 46 -16.82 -19.20 4.40
C CYS A 46 -17.19 -20.67 4.62
N THR A 47 -16.21 -21.53 4.44
CA THR A 47 -16.36 -22.99 4.47
C THR A 47 -15.24 -23.65 5.29
N THR A 48 -14.19 -24.12 4.64
CA THR A 48 -13.10 -24.93 5.21
C THR A 48 -11.74 -24.23 5.13
N GLU A 49 -11.74 -22.91 4.96
CA GLU A 49 -10.53 -22.13 4.75
C GLU A 49 -9.56 -22.28 5.94
N PRO A 50 -8.25 -22.07 5.70
CA PRO A 50 -7.23 -22.14 6.75
C PRO A 50 -7.52 -21.22 7.94
N THR A 51 -7.13 -21.65 9.13
CA THR A 51 -7.14 -20.76 10.29
C THR A 51 -6.10 -19.65 10.11
N PHE A 52 -6.31 -18.52 10.76
CA PHE A 52 -5.33 -17.45 10.85
C PHE A 52 -3.99 -17.94 11.42
N ALA A 53 -4.04 -18.84 12.42
CA ALA A 53 -2.85 -19.49 12.98
C ALA A 53 -2.09 -20.38 11.99
N LYS A 54 -2.72 -20.82 10.89
CA LYS A 54 -2.07 -21.58 9.82
C LYS A 54 -1.50 -20.66 8.72
N VAL A 55 -2.16 -19.54 8.44
CA VAL A 55 -1.75 -18.59 7.38
C VAL A 55 -0.63 -17.66 7.83
N LEU A 56 -0.76 -17.06 9.02
CA LEU A 56 0.18 -16.04 9.51
C LEU A 56 1.65 -16.50 9.58
N PRO A 57 1.96 -17.78 9.92
CA PRO A 57 3.35 -18.26 9.90
C PRO A 57 4.05 -18.10 8.55
N GLU A 58 3.34 -18.16 7.42
CA GLU A 58 3.95 -17.94 6.09
C GLU A 58 4.62 -16.56 6.00
N ILE A 59 3.96 -15.52 6.54
CA ILE A 59 4.48 -14.14 6.55
C ILE A 59 5.69 -14.05 7.49
N ALA A 60 5.60 -14.59 8.70
CA ALA A 60 6.70 -14.56 9.66
C ALA A 60 7.93 -15.34 9.18
N THR A 61 7.72 -16.50 8.55
CA THR A 61 8.80 -17.30 7.96
C THR A 61 9.48 -16.54 6.84
N TRP A 62 8.73 -15.92 5.94
CA TRP A 62 9.30 -15.11 4.86
C TRP A 62 10.08 -13.91 5.39
N LEU A 63 9.54 -13.15 6.35
CA LEU A 63 10.23 -12.00 6.94
C LEU A 63 11.55 -12.40 7.59
N ASN A 64 11.61 -13.55 8.26
CA ASN A 64 12.82 -14.05 8.92
C ASN A 64 13.78 -14.81 7.99
N ALA A 65 13.46 -14.95 6.70
CA ALA A 65 14.36 -15.60 5.75
C ALA A 65 15.56 -14.69 5.42
N PRO A 66 16.76 -15.27 5.20
CA PRO A 66 17.92 -14.49 4.78
C PRO A 66 17.63 -13.66 3.52
N GLY A 67 18.07 -12.40 3.51
CA GLY A 67 17.85 -11.48 2.39
C GLY A 67 16.60 -10.61 2.53
N ASN A 68 15.70 -10.93 3.44
CA ASN A 68 14.48 -10.15 3.66
C ASN A 68 14.61 -9.18 4.84
N ASP A 69 15.80 -8.96 5.41
CA ASP A 69 15.96 -8.26 6.70
C ASP A 69 15.43 -6.82 6.72
N ASP A 70 15.43 -6.15 5.56
CA ASP A 70 15.00 -4.77 5.36
C ASP A 70 13.53 -4.60 4.96
N GLU A 71 12.77 -5.70 4.96
CA GLU A 71 11.41 -5.71 4.46
C GLU A 71 10.40 -5.29 5.52
N VAL A 72 9.47 -4.40 5.14
CA VAL A 72 8.36 -3.95 5.99
C VAL A 72 7.04 -4.28 5.29
N VAL A 73 6.16 -4.98 6.01
CA VAL A 73 4.85 -5.39 5.50
C VAL A 73 3.74 -4.62 6.23
N LEU A 74 2.85 -4.01 5.46
CA LEU A 74 1.55 -3.54 5.93
C LEU A 74 0.58 -4.72 5.86
N LEU A 75 0.02 -5.12 6.99
CA LEU A 75 -0.94 -6.21 7.08
C LEU A 75 -2.30 -5.66 7.50
N TYR A 76 -3.21 -5.58 6.53
CA TYR A 76 -4.61 -5.22 6.75
C TYR A 76 -5.39 -6.44 7.23
N LEU A 77 -6.03 -6.30 8.38
CA LEU A 77 -6.94 -7.27 8.95
C LEU A 77 -8.37 -6.75 8.79
N GLU A 78 -9.12 -7.30 7.83
CA GLU A 78 -10.53 -6.97 7.69
C GLU A 78 -11.30 -7.63 8.86
N ASP A 79 -12.08 -6.82 9.57
CA ASP A 79 -12.74 -7.24 10.81
C ASP A 79 -14.16 -7.76 10.56
N ASN A 80 -14.24 -9.06 10.30
CA ASN A 80 -15.46 -9.86 10.37
C ASN A 80 -15.51 -10.72 11.65
N LEU A 81 -14.72 -10.37 12.68
CA LEU A 81 -14.62 -11.16 13.92
C LEU A 81 -15.80 -10.91 14.85
N LYS A 82 -16.09 -9.63 15.14
CA LYS A 82 -17.18 -9.11 15.99
C LYS A 82 -17.44 -9.91 17.27
N ASN A 83 -16.39 -10.49 17.86
CA ASN A 83 -16.47 -11.38 19.02
C ASN A 83 -15.22 -11.26 19.90
N ALA A 84 -15.42 -11.10 21.21
CA ALA A 84 -14.33 -10.89 22.17
C ALA A 84 -13.31 -12.05 22.23
N ALA A 85 -13.77 -13.30 22.18
CA ALA A 85 -12.89 -14.46 22.17
C ALA A 85 -12.09 -14.55 20.86
N ALA A 86 -12.68 -14.14 19.74
CA ALA A 86 -12.01 -14.08 18.45
C ALA A 86 -10.90 -13.02 18.43
N TYR A 87 -11.15 -11.82 18.97
CA TYR A 87 -10.11 -10.79 19.09
C TYR A 87 -8.96 -11.28 19.98
N ALA A 88 -9.27 -11.85 21.15
CA ALA A 88 -8.24 -12.39 22.05
C ALA A 88 -7.40 -13.49 21.38
N SER A 89 -8.05 -14.39 20.63
CA SER A 89 -7.37 -15.43 19.86
C SER A 89 -6.49 -14.84 18.74
N THR A 90 -6.95 -13.78 18.08
CA THR A 90 -6.21 -13.08 17.02
C THR A 90 -4.94 -12.44 17.58
N ILE A 91 -5.07 -11.69 18.67
CA ILE A 91 -3.93 -11.06 19.35
C ILE A 91 -2.93 -12.11 19.85
N SER A 92 -3.40 -13.18 20.48
CA SER A 92 -2.51 -14.26 20.92
C SER A 92 -1.75 -14.88 19.74
N THR A 93 -2.40 -15.03 18.58
CA THR A 93 -1.76 -15.58 17.38
C THR A 93 -0.71 -14.61 16.84
N LEU A 94 -1.03 -13.32 16.73
CA LEU A 94 -0.11 -12.27 16.31
C LEU A 94 1.15 -12.23 17.20
N ASP A 95 0.96 -12.16 18.52
CA ASP A 95 2.06 -12.07 19.48
C ASP A 95 2.91 -13.35 19.54
N GLN A 96 2.35 -14.52 19.18
CA GLN A 96 3.10 -15.77 19.12
C GLN A 96 3.89 -15.92 17.83
N VAL A 97 3.30 -15.53 16.69
CA VAL A 97 3.82 -15.85 15.35
C VAL A 97 4.71 -14.74 14.81
N LEU A 98 4.35 -13.46 14.96
CA LEU A 98 5.10 -12.33 14.41
C LEU A 98 6.29 -11.97 15.31
N LYS A 99 7.24 -12.91 15.37
CA LYS A 99 8.46 -12.83 16.16
C LYS A 99 9.68 -13.18 15.32
N ARG A 100 10.82 -12.64 15.74
CA ARG A 100 12.14 -13.08 15.31
C ARG A 100 12.51 -14.40 15.98
N PRO A 101 13.52 -15.14 15.47
CA PRO A 101 14.04 -16.34 16.12
C PRO A 101 14.50 -16.12 17.57
N ASN A 102 14.94 -14.90 17.91
CA ASN A 102 15.33 -14.51 19.27
C ASN A 102 14.15 -14.16 20.19
N GLY A 103 12.90 -14.28 19.72
CA GLY A 103 11.68 -14.03 20.46
C GLY A 103 11.20 -12.57 20.50
N SER A 104 11.98 -11.61 19.98
CA SER A 104 11.55 -10.21 19.87
C SER A 104 10.41 -10.06 18.84
N SER A 105 9.51 -9.10 19.09
CA SER A 105 8.34 -8.87 18.23
C SER A 105 8.74 -8.20 16.91
N LEU A 106 8.05 -8.58 15.83
CA LEU A 106 8.11 -7.89 14.54
C LEU A 106 7.06 -6.78 14.43
N ILE A 107 6.16 -6.62 15.40
CA ILE A 107 5.00 -5.72 15.30
C ILE A 107 5.39 -4.30 15.69
N TYR A 108 5.12 -3.34 14.79
CA TYR A 108 5.11 -1.92 15.12
C TYR A 108 3.80 -1.60 15.84
N LYS A 109 3.89 -1.24 17.14
CA LYS A 109 2.71 -1.15 18.00
C LYS A 109 2.15 0.28 18.09
N PRO A 110 0.82 0.43 18.20
CA PRO A 110 0.17 1.68 18.59
C PRO A 110 0.72 2.27 19.89
N ASP A 111 1.05 3.56 19.90
CA ASP A 111 1.35 4.29 21.14
C ASP A 111 0.04 4.67 21.84
N ALA A 112 -0.18 4.10 23.02
CA ALA A 112 -1.38 4.37 23.82
C ALA A 112 -1.56 5.85 24.19
N SER A 113 -0.48 6.65 24.19
CA SER A 113 -0.54 8.11 24.41
C SER A 113 -1.24 8.86 23.27
N GLN A 114 -1.31 8.25 22.08
CA GLN A 114 -1.86 8.83 20.85
C GLN A 114 -3.31 8.36 20.56
N LYS A 115 -3.98 7.73 21.53
CA LYS A 115 -5.36 7.28 21.35
C LYS A 115 -6.30 8.44 21.04
N ALA A 116 -7.06 8.30 19.96
CA ALA A 116 -8.15 9.19 19.61
C ALA A 116 -9.38 8.93 20.49
N ALA A 117 -10.41 9.78 20.33
CA ALA A 117 -11.65 9.69 21.11
C ALA A 117 -12.41 8.37 20.92
N ASN A 118 -12.22 7.67 19.80
CA ASN A 118 -12.81 6.36 19.54
C ASN A 118 -12.08 5.21 20.28
N GLY A 119 -11.01 5.50 21.03
CA GLY A 119 -10.26 4.52 21.82
C GLY A 119 -9.17 3.76 21.06
N CYS A 120 -8.94 4.10 19.79
CA CYS A 120 -7.90 3.53 18.94
C CYS A 120 -6.87 4.59 18.56
N VAL A 121 -5.67 4.14 18.14
CA VAL A 121 -4.63 5.02 17.61
C VAL A 121 -4.75 5.00 16.08
N PRO A 122 -4.86 6.15 15.41
CA PRO A 122 -4.89 6.17 13.95
C PRO A 122 -3.55 5.69 13.37
N LEU A 123 -3.57 5.05 12.21
CA LEU A 123 -2.33 4.70 11.49
C LEU A 123 -1.50 5.98 11.25
N PRO A 124 -0.24 6.05 11.72
CA PRO A 124 0.59 7.23 11.51
C PRO A 124 1.07 7.33 10.05
N THR A 125 0.63 8.37 9.35
CA THR A 125 1.00 8.62 7.94
C THR A 125 2.34 9.34 7.77
N SER A 126 2.94 9.82 8.86
CA SER A 126 4.26 10.46 8.87
C SER A 126 5.41 9.51 9.21
N VAL A 127 5.10 8.26 9.55
CA VAL A 127 6.10 7.24 9.91
C VAL A 127 6.54 6.53 8.62
N SER A 128 7.85 6.55 8.35
CA SER A 128 8.42 5.86 7.20
C SER A 128 8.66 4.37 7.48
N ARG A 129 8.92 3.59 6.43
CA ARG A 129 9.36 2.19 6.59
C ARG A 129 10.69 2.11 7.35
N ASP A 130 11.56 3.10 7.17
CA ASP A 130 12.84 3.20 7.86
C ASP A 130 12.66 3.41 9.36
N ASP A 131 11.70 4.26 9.76
CA ASP A 131 11.35 4.46 11.17
C ASP A 131 10.82 3.16 11.81
N VAL A 132 9.99 2.41 11.07
CA VAL A 132 9.49 1.09 11.52
C VAL A 132 10.66 0.12 11.73
N ARG A 133 11.61 0.06 10.79
CA ARG A 133 12.81 -0.79 10.93
C ARG A 133 13.71 -0.34 12.06
N ALA A 134 13.92 0.96 12.22
CA ALA A 134 14.72 1.55 13.29
C ALA A 134 14.16 1.22 14.68
N SER A 135 12.84 1.03 14.80
CA SER A 135 12.22 0.55 16.04
C SER A 135 12.40 -0.96 16.28
N GLY A 136 13.05 -1.68 15.36
CA GLY A 136 13.20 -3.14 15.36
C GLY A 136 11.99 -3.90 14.82
N ALA A 137 10.91 -3.19 14.45
CA ALA A 137 9.69 -3.76 13.91
C ALA A 137 9.75 -3.87 12.38
N ARG A 138 8.85 -4.70 11.82
CA ARG A 138 8.76 -4.99 10.37
C ARG A 138 7.33 -5.26 9.88
N VAL A 139 6.36 -5.28 10.78
CA VAL A 139 4.94 -5.47 10.45
C VAL A 139 4.12 -4.34 11.06
N VAL A 140 3.40 -3.61 10.20
CA VAL A 140 2.41 -2.60 10.61
C VAL A 140 1.03 -3.22 10.43
N LEU A 141 0.27 -3.35 11.52
CA LEU A 141 -1.06 -3.95 11.50
C LEU A 141 -2.11 -2.85 11.39
N VAL A 142 -3.03 -2.96 10.44
CA VAL A 142 -4.14 -2.02 10.25
C VAL A 142 -5.48 -2.75 10.20
N GLY A 143 -6.54 -2.06 10.60
CA GLY A 143 -7.91 -2.59 10.55
C GLY A 143 -8.92 -1.55 11.03
N SER A 144 -10.19 -1.95 11.11
CA SER A 144 -11.20 -1.10 11.73
C SER A 144 -10.98 -0.98 13.24
N CYS A 145 -11.23 0.20 13.82
CA CYS A 145 -11.15 0.37 15.27
C CYS A 145 -12.04 -0.63 16.03
N ALA A 146 -11.42 -1.45 16.88
CA ALA A 146 -12.12 -2.31 17.82
C ALA A 146 -11.34 -2.41 19.16
N PRO A 147 -12.01 -2.29 20.32
CA PRO A 147 -11.32 -2.37 21.61
C PRO A 147 -10.57 -3.69 21.85
N GLY A 148 -11.02 -4.78 21.22
CA GLY A 148 -10.44 -6.11 21.38
C GLY A 148 -9.02 -6.29 20.82
N TRP A 149 -8.58 -5.39 19.93
CA TRP A 149 -7.25 -5.47 19.29
C TRP A 149 -6.49 -4.15 19.17
N SER A 150 -7.04 -3.04 19.68
CA SER A 150 -6.50 -1.69 19.48
C SER A 150 -5.14 -1.43 20.14
N GLY A 151 -4.66 -2.36 20.98
CA GLY A 151 -3.29 -2.35 21.51
C GLY A 151 -2.23 -2.83 20.52
N ASN A 152 -2.63 -3.48 19.42
CA ASN A 152 -1.73 -4.03 18.41
C ASN A 152 -2.06 -3.54 16.99
N VAL A 153 -3.32 -3.19 16.71
CA VAL A 153 -3.81 -2.84 15.38
C VAL A 153 -4.15 -1.34 15.32
N PHE A 154 -3.56 -0.62 14.37
CA PHE A 154 -3.88 0.78 14.11
C PHE A 154 -5.25 0.90 13.43
N ASP A 155 -6.00 1.93 13.82
CA ASP A 155 -7.22 2.31 13.11
C ASP A 155 -6.86 3.06 11.83
N TRP A 156 -7.14 2.46 10.68
CA TRP A 156 -6.87 3.12 9.40
C TRP A 156 -8.08 3.87 8.83
N ASN A 157 -9.26 3.79 9.47
CA ASN A 157 -10.49 4.39 8.93
C ASN A 157 -10.40 5.91 8.81
N ALA A 158 -9.61 6.55 9.68
CA ALA A 158 -9.39 7.99 9.64
C ALA A 158 -8.47 8.43 8.51
N VAL A 159 -7.65 7.53 7.94
CA VAL A 159 -6.55 7.89 7.02
C VAL A 159 -6.64 7.20 5.66
N HIS A 160 -7.64 6.35 5.44
CA HIS A 160 -7.88 5.72 4.14
C HIS A 160 -9.28 6.01 3.61
N VAL A 161 -9.43 5.84 2.31
CA VAL A 161 -10.72 5.65 1.63
C VAL A 161 -10.57 4.46 0.69
N GLU A 162 -11.68 3.79 0.41
CA GLU A 162 -11.68 2.67 -0.53
C GLU A 162 -12.92 2.61 -1.40
N SER A 163 -12.74 2.09 -2.61
CA SER A 163 -13.82 1.88 -3.56
C SER A 163 -13.57 0.64 -4.41
N GLY A 164 -14.66 0.01 -4.84
CA GLY A 164 -14.60 -0.88 -6.00
C GLY A 164 -14.19 -0.09 -7.23
N SER A 165 -13.47 -0.72 -8.15
CA SER A 165 -13.05 -0.05 -9.38
C SER A 165 -14.25 0.40 -10.22
N THR A 166 -14.14 1.57 -10.87
CA THR A 166 -15.21 2.13 -11.70
C THR A 166 -14.84 2.06 -13.18
N SER A 167 -15.82 1.89 -14.07
CA SER A 167 -15.56 1.92 -15.52
C SER A 167 -15.17 3.30 -16.06
N GLY A 168 -15.33 4.36 -15.26
CA GLY A 168 -15.12 5.75 -15.65
C GLY A 168 -13.69 6.27 -15.51
N TYR A 169 -12.78 5.50 -14.91
CA TYR A 169 -11.43 5.97 -14.58
C TYR A 169 -10.65 6.45 -15.81
N ARG A 170 -10.06 7.64 -15.74
CA ARG A 170 -9.20 8.25 -16.77
C ARG A 170 -7.79 8.46 -16.25
N ASP A 171 -6.84 8.67 -17.16
CA ASP A 171 -5.47 9.02 -16.80
C ASP A 171 -5.37 10.46 -16.25
N PHE A 172 -4.25 10.77 -15.61
CA PHE A 172 -3.93 12.10 -15.15
C PHE A 172 -3.92 13.09 -16.34
N PRO A 173 -4.42 14.33 -16.19
CA PRO A 173 -4.93 14.96 -14.96
C PRO A 173 -6.43 14.77 -14.72
N THR A 174 -7.13 14.03 -15.58
CA THR A 174 -8.59 13.91 -15.48
C THR A 174 -9.01 13.02 -14.32
N CYS A 175 -8.34 11.88 -14.16
CA CYS A 175 -8.62 10.91 -13.09
C CYS A 175 -10.11 10.47 -13.05
N ASP A 176 -10.56 9.87 -11.95
CA ASP A 176 -11.97 9.52 -11.75
C ASP A 176 -12.67 10.51 -10.82
N ALA A 177 -14.00 10.59 -10.93
CA ALA A 177 -14.84 11.46 -10.10
C ALA A 177 -15.04 10.95 -8.66
N THR A 178 -14.62 9.72 -8.35
CA THR A 178 -14.85 9.09 -7.05
C THR A 178 -14.20 9.88 -5.90
N TYR A 179 -12.98 10.38 -6.08
CA TYR A 179 -12.27 11.15 -5.06
C TYR A 179 -11.65 12.43 -5.64
N GLY A 180 -11.79 13.54 -4.91
CA GLY A 180 -11.20 14.82 -5.29
C GLY A 180 -9.71 14.94 -4.90
N PRO A 181 -8.99 15.96 -5.40
CA PRO A 181 -7.55 16.15 -5.13
C PRO A 181 -7.17 16.20 -3.65
N SER A 182 -8.03 16.75 -2.78
CA SER A 182 -7.78 16.81 -1.33
C SER A 182 -7.74 15.44 -0.66
N VAL A 183 -8.46 14.46 -1.19
CA VAL A 183 -8.45 13.07 -0.70
C VAL A 183 -7.11 12.43 -1.05
N TYR A 184 -6.70 12.51 -2.32
CA TYR A 184 -5.39 11.99 -2.76
C TYR A 184 -4.20 12.66 -2.06
N ALA A 185 -4.36 13.91 -1.60
CA ALA A 185 -3.33 14.62 -0.85
C ALA A 185 -3.23 14.21 0.63
N THR A 186 -4.27 13.59 1.21
CA THR A 186 -4.37 13.39 2.67
C THR A 186 -4.74 11.98 3.11
N LYS A 187 -5.08 11.09 2.18
CA LYS A 187 -5.55 9.73 2.45
C LYS A 187 -4.76 8.71 1.66
N LEU A 188 -4.65 7.50 2.22
CA LEU A 188 -4.41 6.29 1.45
C LEU A 188 -5.67 5.97 0.64
N VAL A 189 -5.55 5.94 -0.67
CA VAL A 189 -6.65 5.61 -1.58
C VAL A 189 -6.47 4.18 -2.05
N ARG A 190 -7.40 3.32 -1.64
CA ARG A 190 -7.45 1.91 -2.02
C ARG A 190 -8.50 1.66 -3.10
N TYR A 191 -8.13 0.93 -4.14
CA TYR A 191 -9.09 0.32 -5.06
C TYR A 191 -8.91 -1.18 -5.07
N PHE A 192 -10.02 -1.90 -5.04
CA PHE A 192 -10.01 -3.36 -4.97
C PHE A 192 -10.85 -3.99 -6.08
N GLU A 193 -10.45 -5.20 -6.45
CA GLU A 193 -11.28 -6.14 -7.19
C GLU A 193 -12.07 -6.99 -6.21
N ASP A 194 -13.26 -7.41 -6.64
CA ASP A 194 -14.00 -8.48 -5.97
C ASP A 194 -14.48 -9.44 -7.06
N THR A 195 -13.62 -10.38 -7.44
CA THR A 195 -13.88 -11.42 -8.46
C THR A 195 -14.30 -12.76 -7.85
N THR A 196 -14.69 -12.77 -6.58
CA THR A 196 -15.03 -14.02 -5.91
C THR A 196 -16.31 -14.68 -6.46
N LEU A 197 -16.40 -16.00 -6.32
CA LEU A 197 -17.58 -16.76 -6.73
C LEU A 197 -18.84 -16.28 -5.97
N VAL A 198 -18.69 -15.87 -4.71
CA VAL A 198 -19.79 -15.37 -3.87
C VAL A 198 -20.30 -14.03 -4.38
N SER A 199 -19.43 -13.08 -4.72
CA SER A 199 -19.84 -11.81 -5.33
C SER A 199 -20.46 -12.00 -6.72
N THR A 200 -19.95 -12.95 -7.49
CA THR A 200 -20.51 -13.34 -8.79
C THR A 200 -21.90 -14.00 -8.68
N LEU A 201 -22.12 -14.83 -7.65
CA LEU A 201 -23.42 -15.47 -7.38
C LEU A 201 -24.46 -14.49 -6.83
N LEU A 202 -24.03 -13.49 -6.05
CA LEU A 202 -24.91 -12.46 -5.49
C LEU A 202 -25.18 -11.30 -6.47
N ASN A 203 -24.35 -11.15 -7.51
CA ASN A 203 -24.58 -10.23 -8.63
C ASN A 203 -24.58 -10.96 -9.98
N PRO A 204 -25.67 -11.68 -10.32
CA PRO A 204 -25.79 -12.47 -11.55
C PRO A 204 -25.84 -11.60 -12.83
N THR A 205 -25.75 -10.27 -12.71
CA THR A 205 -25.78 -9.32 -13.84
C THR A 205 -24.41 -8.84 -14.30
N ARG A 206 -23.31 -9.36 -13.71
CA ARG A 206 -21.94 -9.01 -14.11
C ARG A 206 -21.71 -9.35 -15.58
N LYS A 207 -21.27 -8.36 -16.36
CA LYS A 207 -21.06 -8.51 -17.81
C LYS A 207 -19.84 -9.43 -18.09
N PRO A 208 -19.80 -10.15 -19.23
CA PRO A 208 -18.69 -11.05 -19.59
C PRO A 208 -17.34 -10.35 -19.73
N VAL A 209 -17.34 -9.05 -20.07
CA VAL A 209 -16.20 -8.15 -19.95
C VAL A 209 -16.55 -7.22 -18.83
N ASP A 210 -15.81 -7.30 -17.73
CA ASP A 210 -16.02 -6.42 -16.61
C ASP A 210 -15.32 -5.08 -16.88
N PRO A 211 -16.06 -3.99 -17.17
CA PRO A 211 -15.44 -2.69 -17.40
C PRO A 211 -14.83 -2.11 -16.11
N GLU A 212 -15.12 -2.71 -14.96
CA GLU A 212 -14.54 -2.37 -13.67
C GLU A 212 -13.21 -3.09 -13.43
N ALA A 213 -12.88 -4.15 -14.18
CA ALA A 213 -11.62 -4.89 -14.03
C ALA A 213 -10.39 -3.98 -14.04
N LEU A 214 -9.44 -4.25 -13.14
CA LEU A 214 -8.19 -3.50 -13.04
C LEU A 214 -7.19 -4.00 -14.08
N THR A 215 -7.37 -3.67 -15.35
CA THR A 215 -6.35 -3.96 -16.40
C THR A 215 -5.03 -3.22 -16.10
N PRO A 216 -3.86 -3.69 -16.59
CA PRO A 216 -2.59 -2.99 -16.38
C PRO A 216 -2.63 -1.50 -16.78
N ALA A 217 -3.21 -1.18 -17.93
CA ALA A 217 -3.35 0.21 -18.38
C ALA A 217 -4.21 1.06 -17.42
N LYS A 218 -5.26 0.47 -16.84
CA LYS A 218 -6.11 1.14 -15.84
C LYS A 218 -5.36 1.33 -14.52
N VAL A 219 -4.65 0.31 -14.05
CA VAL A 219 -3.80 0.41 -12.86
C VAL A 219 -2.75 1.51 -13.05
N GLN A 220 -2.11 1.61 -14.22
CA GLN A 220 -1.16 2.68 -14.50
C GLN A 220 -1.82 4.07 -14.42
N ALA A 221 -2.99 4.24 -15.04
CA ALA A 221 -3.74 5.49 -14.96
C ALA A 221 -4.14 5.85 -13.50
N MET A 222 -4.56 4.85 -12.73
CA MET A 222 -4.91 5.01 -11.30
C MET A 222 -3.69 5.40 -10.46
N THR A 223 -2.55 4.74 -10.70
CA THR A 223 -1.25 5.04 -10.11
C THR A 223 -0.83 6.47 -10.42
N ASN A 224 -0.92 6.90 -11.69
CA ASN A 224 -0.63 8.27 -12.13
C ASN A 224 -1.56 9.30 -11.46
N CYS A 225 -2.76 8.89 -11.08
CA CYS A 225 -3.72 9.72 -10.33
C CYS A 225 -3.52 9.68 -8.81
N GLY A 226 -2.55 8.92 -8.30
CA GLY A 226 -2.20 8.89 -6.88
C GLY A 226 -2.91 7.80 -6.07
N VAL A 227 -3.49 6.78 -6.71
CA VAL A 227 -3.92 5.56 -5.99
C VAL A 227 -2.69 4.86 -5.42
N ASN A 228 -2.75 4.48 -4.14
CA ASN A 228 -1.57 4.02 -3.38
C ASN A 228 -1.66 2.55 -2.97
N VAL A 229 -2.87 1.98 -2.95
CA VAL A 229 -3.11 0.59 -2.52
C VAL A 229 -4.06 -0.07 -3.51
N PHE A 230 -3.68 -1.23 -4.02
CA PHE A 230 -4.52 -2.03 -4.91
C PHE A 230 -4.81 -3.38 -4.26
N GLY A 231 -6.09 -3.72 -4.08
CA GLY A 231 -6.54 -5.06 -3.74
C GLY A 231 -6.73 -5.87 -5.03
N LEU A 232 -5.64 -6.38 -5.59
CA LEU A 232 -5.66 -7.15 -6.85
C LEU A 232 -6.00 -8.61 -6.58
N ASP A 233 -6.94 -9.15 -7.35
CA ASP A 233 -7.31 -10.56 -7.28
C ASP A 233 -6.43 -11.42 -8.18
N GLN A 234 -6.16 -12.66 -7.74
CA GLN A 234 -5.56 -13.72 -8.57
C GLN A 234 -4.21 -13.33 -9.22
N LEU A 235 -3.38 -12.59 -8.49
CA LEU A 235 -2.05 -12.21 -8.95
C LEU A 235 -1.21 -13.43 -9.38
N LEU A 236 -0.62 -13.33 -10.55
CA LEU A 236 0.37 -14.26 -11.07
C LEU A 236 1.75 -13.56 -11.14
N PRO A 237 2.87 -14.30 -11.14
CA PRO A 237 4.20 -13.68 -11.13
C PRO A 237 4.49 -12.71 -12.29
N GLU A 238 3.90 -12.92 -13.47
CA GLU A 238 4.08 -12.07 -14.66
C GLU A 238 2.89 -11.12 -14.89
N ASP A 239 2.11 -10.84 -13.84
CA ASP A 239 0.96 -9.96 -13.95
C ASP A 239 1.39 -8.50 -14.16
N GLY A 240 1.12 -7.98 -15.36
CA GLY A 240 1.48 -6.61 -15.74
C GLY A 240 0.91 -5.53 -14.84
N ARG A 241 -0.14 -5.83 -14.04
CA ARG A 241 -0.70 -4.89 -13.07
C ARG A 241 0.31 -4.52 -11.98
N ILE A 242 1.20 -5.45 -11.61
CA ILE A 242 2.23 -5.21 -10.58
C ILE A 242 3.17 -4.09 -11.04
N GLN A 243 3.70 -4.21 -12.26
CA GLN A 243 4.57 -3.18 -12.86
C GLN A 243 3.84 -1.83 -12.98
N SER A 244 2.55 -1.86 -13.32
CA SER A 244 1.72 -0.65 -13.42
C SER A 244 1.43 0.05 -12.07
N THR A 245 1.74 -0.57 -10.92
CA THR A 245 1.66 0.10 -9.61
C THR A 245 2.87 1.01 -9.34
N LEU A 246 3.97 0.83 -10.08
CA LEU A 246 5.16 1.64 -9.93
C LEU A 246 4.91 2.99 -10.63
N TRP A 247 5.24 4.10 -9.97
CA TRP A 247 5.13 5.46 -10.55
C TRP A 247 6.46 6.20 -10.68
N SER A 248 7.51 5.79 -9.96
CA SER A 248 8.80 6.49 -9.89
C SER A 248 9.83 5.91 -10.87
N TRP A 249 10.67 4.98 -10.44
CA TRP A 249 11.82 4.46 -11.18
C TRP A 249 11.45 3.72 -12.47
N ALA A 250 12.18 3.95 -13.55
CA ALA A 250 12.03 3.16 -14.77
C ALA A 250 12.39 1.68 -14.50
N PRO A 251 11.98 0.74 -15.38
CA PRO A 251 12.47 -0.62 -15.30
C PRO A 251 13.99 -0.66 -15.23
N ASP A 252 14.52 -1.53 -14.37
CA ASP A 252 15.97 -1.71 -14.11
C ASP A 252 16.69 -0.51 -13.47
N GLU A 253 15.95 0.48 -12.95
CA GLU A 253 16.48 1.63 -12.21
C GLU A 253 16.17 1.56 -10.71
N PRO A 254 16.99 2.17 -9.84
CA PRO A 254 18.21 2.91 -10.16
C PRO A 254 19.38 2.01 -10.59
N SER A 255 20.03 2.34 -11.70
CA SER A 255 21.20 1.62 -12.22
C SER A 255 22.47 2.03 -11.48
N ALA A 256 23.24 1.04 -11.01
CA ALA A 256 24.52 1.26 -10.34
C ALA A 256 25.58 1.98 -11.22
N THR A 257 25.39 1.99 -12.55
CA THR A 257 26.29 2.68 -13.49
C THR A 257 25.70 3.97 -14.05
N GLY A 258 24.44 4.29 -13.75
CA GLY A 258 23.75 5.48 -14.26
C GLY A 258 24.21 6.78 -13.60
N GLY A 259 24.68 6.72 -12.37
CA GLY A 259 25.15 7.88 -11.61
C GLY A 259 24.54 7.94 -10.21
N GLY A 260 24.79 9.04 -9.50
CA GLY A 260 24.40 9.19 -8.09
C GLY A 260 23.15 10.04 -7.85
N CYS A 261 22.47 10.50 -8.90
CA CYS A 261 21.37 11.46 -8.79
C CYS A 261 20.18 11.02 -9.63
N ALA A 262 18.97 11.21 -9.11
CA ALA A 262 17.74 10.84 -9.79
C ALA A 262 17.27 11.95 -10.75
N LEU A 263 17.02 11.57 -12.00
CA LEU A 263 16.45 12.41 -13.04
C LEU A 263 15.08 11.85 -13.42
N GLN A 264 14.02 12.67 -13.37
CA GLN A 264 12.78 12.31 -14.06
C GLN A 264 13.02 12.46 -15.57
N GLY A 265 12.83 11.39 -16.33
CA GLY A 265 12.99 11.34 -17.78
C GLY A 265 11.76 11.82 -18.55
N ALA A 266 11.88 11.78 -19.88
CA ALA A 266 10.84 12.23 -20.80
C ALA A 266 9.60 11.31 -20.84
N ASP A 267 9.66 10.12 -20.26
CA ASP A 267 8.53 9.21 -20.05
C ASP A 267 7.88 9.38 -18.66
N GLY A 268 8.36 10.34 -17.86
CA GLY A 268 7.91 10.58 -16.49
C GLY A 268 8.49 9.61 -15.46
N ARG A 269 9.35 8.66 -15.86
CA ARG A 269 10.02 7.71 -14.96
C ARG A 269 11.36 8.24 -14.49
N TRP A 270 11.84 7.77 -13.35
CA TRP A 270 13.13 8.17 -12.81
C TRP A 270 14.23 7.26 -13.31
N VAL A 271 15.37 7.84 -13.64
CA VAL A 271 16.61 7.15 -14.02
C VAL A 271 17.76 7.70 -13.19
N ALA A 272 18.77 6.87 -12.92
CA ALA A 272 20.02 7.33 -12.35
C ALA A 272 20.82 8.08 -13.42
N ALA A 273 21.32 9.27 -13.08
CA ALA A 273 22.14 10.11 -13.96
C ALA A 273 23.34 10.71 -13.22
N PRO A 274 24.43 11.08 -13.93
CA PRO A 274 25.57 11.75 -13.33
C PRO A 274 25.18 13.12 -12.77
N CYS A 275 25.42 13.34 -11.48
CA CYS A 275 25.05 14.57 -10.76
C CYS A 275 25.65 15.87 -11.34
N THR A 276 26.67 15.75 -12.18
CA THR A 276 27.35 16.86 -12.87
C THR A 276 26.67 17.29 -14.16
N GLU A 277 25.71 16.52 -14.68
CA GLU A 277 24.88 16.96 -15.80
C GLU A 277 24.03 18.17 -15.41
N VAL A 278 23.55 18.90 -16.42
CA VAL A 278 22.73 20.09 -16.22
C VAL A 278 21.31 19.83 -16.71
N HIS A 279 20.36 19.86 -15.77
CA HIS A 279 18.94 19.67 -16.02
C HIS A 279 18.14 20.69 -15.20
N PRO A 280 16.91 21.03 -15.61
CA PRO A 280 16.00 21.79 -14.74
C PRO A 280 15.88 21.12 -13.36
N ALA A 281 15.77 21.89 -12.28
CA ALA A 281 15.48 21.34 -10.96
C ALA A 281 13.97 21.34 -10.69
N ALA A 282 13.43 20.24 -10.16
CA ALA A 282 12.04 20.13 -9.73
C ALA A 282 11.82 20.90 -8.43
N CYS A 283 11.00 21.94 -8.48
CA CYS A 283 10.71 22.79 -7.33
C CYS A 283 9.24 22.67 -6.93
N GLU A 284 9.02 22.43 -5.64
CA GLU A 284 7.69 22.32 -5.02
C GLU A 284 7.38 23.56 -4.18
N ASP A 285 6.15 24.04 -4.29
CA ASP A 285 5.55 25.03 -3.39
C ASP A 285 4.08 24.70 -3.15
N GLY A 286 3.76 24.18 -1.96
CA GLY A 286 2.38 24.01 -1.50
C GLY A 286 1.54 23.07 -2.39
N GLY A 287 2.17 22.06 -2.97
CA GLY A 287 1.60 21.08 -3.90
C GLY A 287 1.75 21.45 -5.38
N THR A 288 2.30 22.62 -5.70
CA THR A 288 2.53 23.06 -7.08
C THR A 288 3.96 22.75 -7.51
N TRP A 289 4.11 22.05 -8.63
CA TRP A 289 5.42 21.78 -9.23
C TRP A 289 5.77 22.82 -10.28
N THR A 290 7.00 23.32 -10.22
CA THR A 290 7.64 24.18 -11.23
C THR A 290 9.07 23.70 -11.47
N VAL A 291 9.74 24.27 -12.48
CA VAL A 291 11.15 23.95 -12.74
C VAL A 291 12.01 25.19 -12.95
N THR A 292 13.29 25.07 -12.60
CA THR A 292 14.30 26.11 -12.82
C THR A 292 14.85 26.07 -14.26
N PRO A 293 15.63 27.08 -14.70
CA PRO A 293 16.60 26.88 -15.76
C PRO A 293 17.58 25.72 -15.44
N PRO A 294 18.23 25.09 -16.43
CA PRO A 294 19.12 23.96 -16.20
C PRO A 294 20.28 24.29 -15.26
N VAL A 295 20.48 23.43 -14.26
CA VAL A 295 21.53 23.52 -13.24
C VAL A 295 22.10 22.13 -12.95
N THR A 296 23.27 22.07 -12.34
CA THR A 296 23.76 20.80 -11.78
C THR A 296 22.92 20.40 -10.57
N PHE A 297 22.90 19.11 -10.24
CA PHE A 297 22.12 18.62 -9.09
C PHE A 297 22.48 19.34 -7.79
N ALA A 298 23.78 19.55 -7.54
CA ALA A 298 24.24 20.25 -6.35
C ALA A 298 23.78 21.73 -6.25
N ALA A 299 23.44 22.35 -7.38
CA ALA A 299 22.93 23.72 -7.44
C ALA A 299 21.39 23.79 -7.40
N ALA A 300 20.69 22.67 -7.53
CA ALA A 300 19.24 22.58 -7.57
C ALA A 300 18.55 23.20 -6.33
N PRO A 301 18.99 22.95 -5.08
CA PRO A 301 18.37 23.56 -3.90
C PRO A 301 18.41 25.10 -3.93
N ALA A 302 19.56 25.67 -4.29
CA ALA A 302 19.72 27.12 -4.37
C ALA A 302 18.90 27.73 -5.51
N ALA A 303 18.79 27.03 -6.64
CA ALA A 303 18.00 27.48 -7.79
C ALA A 303 16.50 27.49 -7.49
N CYS A 304 15.97 26.47 -6.80
CA CYS A 304 14.58 26.46 -6.34
C CYS A 304 14.33 27.55 -5.29
N THR A 305 15.26 27.73 -4.34
CA THR A 305 15.15 28.80 -3.32
C THR A 305 15.06 30.18 -3.98
N ALA A 306 15.79 30.42 -5.07
CA ALA A 306 15.79 31.70 -5.78
C ALA A 306 14.44 32.05 -6.43
N ILE A 307 13.57 31.06 -6.66
CA ILE A 307 12.21 31.25 -7.19
C ILE A 307 11.12 31.13 -6.10
N GLY A 308 11.52 31.02 -4.83
CA GLY A 308 10.59 30.92 -3.70
C GLY A 308 10.00 29.53 -3.48
N SER A 309 10.65 28.48 -4.01
CA SER A 309 10.20 27.09 -3.90
C SER A 309 11.29 26.21 -3.27
N THR A 310 10.97 24.95 -3.00
CA THR A 310 11.89 23.97 -2.42
C THR A 310 12.28 22.93 -3.47
N PHE A 311 13.56 22.59 -3.59
CA PHE A 311 13.96 21.41 -4.37
C PHE A 311 13.46 20.17 -3.63
N ASP A 312 12.55 19.42 -4.23
CA ASP A 312 11.85 18.32 -3.55
C ASP A 312 11.63 17.14 -4.49
N VAL A 313 11.10 16.05 -3.94
CA VAL A 313 10.87 14.77 -4.59
C VAL A 313 9.36 14.44 -4.59
N PRO A 314 8.77 14.05 -5.73
CA PRO A 314 7.41 13.54 -5.73
C PRO A 314 7.26 12.33 -4.80
N ARG A 315 6.17 12.28 -4.02
CA ARG A 315 5.90 11.22 -3.02
C ARG A 315 4.76 10.28 -3.43
N ALA A 316 4.09 10.58 -4.54
CA ALA A 316 3.00 9.79 -5.11
C ALA A 316 2.90 10.02 -6.63
N GLY A 317 2.22 9.12 -7.34
CA GLY A 317 2.15 9.16 -8.80
C GLY A 317 1.48 10.41 -9.38
N ASN A 318 0.52 11.03 -8.67
CA ASN A 318 -0.06 12.32 -9.08
C ASN A 318 0.93 13.48 -8.99
N GLN A 319 1.78 13.51 -7.97
CA GLN A 319 2.85 14.50 -7.85
C GLN A 319 3.89 14.29 -8.97
N ASN A 320 4.24 13.04 -9.26
CA ASN A 320 5.18 12.70 -10.33
C ASN A 320 4.62 13.10 -11.71
N SER A 321 3.34 12.84 -11.95
CA SER A 321 2.64 13.23 -13.18
C SER A 321 2.52 14.75 -13.32
N ALA A 322 2.27 15.46 -12.21
CA ALA A 322 2.24 16.92 -12.18
C ALA A 322 3.62 17.54 -12.50
N LEU A 323 4.71 16.99 -11.95
CA LEU A 323 6.07 17.39 -12.31
C LEU A 323 6.35 17.14 -13.79
N HIS A 324 6.01 15.95 -14.31
CA HIS A 324 6.25 15.62 -15.71
C HIS A 324 5.50 16.56 -16.67
N ALA A 325 4.28 16.98 -16.31
CA ALA A 325 3.49 17.92 -17.10
C ALA A 325 4.16 19.30 -17.25
N VAL A 326 4.95 19.74 -16.26
CA VAL A 326 5.71 21.01 -16.33
C VAL A 326 7.16 20.82 -16.80
N ALA A 327 7.64 19.58 -16.86
CA ALA A 327 9.00 19.21 -17.23
C ALA A 327 9.03 18.03 -18.22
N PRO A 328 8.42 18.14 -19.43
CA PRO A 328 8.30 17.01 -20.35
C PRO A 328 9.65 16.50 -20.90
N ALA A 329 10.70 17.32 -20.82
CA ALA A 329 12.07 16.93 -21.17
C ALA A 329 12.86 16.35 -19.99
N GLY A 330 12.28 16.37 -18.79
CA GLY A 330 12.89 15.89 -17.56
C GLY A 330 13.39 16.99 -16.61
N ALA A 331 13.59 16.61 -15.35
CA ALA A 331 14.10 17.46 -14.29
C ALA A 331 14.77 16.64 -13.18
N TRP A 332 15.77 17.22 -12.52
CA TRP A 332 16.30 16.68 -11.28
C TRP A 332 15.18 16.59 -10.23
N VAL A 333 15.11 15.48 -9.50
CA VAL A 333 14.27 15.33 -8.31
C VAL A 333 15.17 15.21 -7.08
N ASP A 334 14.73 15.65 -5.90
CA ASP A 334 15.56 15.63 -4.68
C ASP A 334 15.75 14.21 -4.13
N GLN A 335 16.50 13.40 -4.86
CA GLN A 335 16.80 12.01 -4.54
C GLN A 335 18.19 11.66 -5.08
N THR A 336 19.06 11.18 -4.20
CA THR A 336 20.33 10.55 -4.57
C THR A 336 20.16 9.03 -4.71
N VAL A 337 21.05 8.43 -5.49
CA VAL A 337 21.17 6.98 -5.68
C VAL A 337 22.40 6.51 -4.91
N GLY A 338 22.22 5.53 -4.04
CA GLY A 338 23.27 4.93 -3.20
C GLY A 338 23.60 3.50 -3.61
#